data_AF-A0A0X8D0Y1-F1
#
_entry.id   AF-A0A0X8D0Y1-F1
#
_cell.length_a   1.000
_cell.length_b   1.000
_cell.length_c   1.000
_cell.angle_alpha   90.00
_cell.angle_beta   90.00
_cell.angle_gamma   90.00
#
_symmetry.space_group_name_H-M   'P 1'
#
loop_
_entity.id
_entity.type
_entity.pdbx_description
1 polymer ?
#
loop_
_entity_poly.entity_id
_entity_poly.type
_entity_poly.pdbx_seq_one_letter_code
_entity_poly.pdbx_strand_id
1 'polypeptide(L)' 'MNKRYFSRVDKTGAILLLEDLQKLVHAGKREVHTENGQLALKNPKPDYAFTGCQNKNNSAQGRGF' A
#
# COMPACT_ATOMS: atom_id res chain seq x y z
N MET A 1 -10.54 -13.67 -16.15
CA MET A 1 -9.68 -14.88 -16.13
C MET A 1 -8.61 -14.67 -15.06
N ASN A 2 -8.72 -15.33 -13.91
CA ASN A 2 -7.73 -15.20 -12.82
C ASN A 2 -6.46 -15.97 -13.21
N LYS A 3 -5.38 -15.25 -13.54
CA LYS A 3 -4.08 -15.87 -13.81
C LYS A 3 -3.44 -16.24 -12.47
N ARG A 4 -3.18 -17.53 -12.28
CA ARG A 4 -2.40 -18.07 -11.16
C ARG A 4 -1.00 -18.39 -11.65
N TYR A 5 0.00 -18.06 -10.84
CA TYR A 5 1.40 -18.31 -11.15
C TYR A 5 1.98 -19.22 -10.08
N PHE A 6 2.85 -20.13 -10.51
CA PHE A 6 3.66 -20.94 -9.60
C PHE A 6 5.08 -20.38 -9.61
N SER A 7 5.58 -20.03 -8.44
CA SER A 7 6.94 -19.51 -8.26
C SER A 7 7.79 -20.52 -7.51
N ARG A 8 9.09 -20.57 -7.85
CA ARG A 8 10.07 -21.31 -7.07
C ARG A 8 10.44 -20.52 -5.81
N VAL A 9 10.76 -21.26 -4.76
CA VAL A 9 11.32 -20.71 -3.52
C VAL A 9 12.81 -21.04 -3.52
N ASP A 10 13.64 -20.07 -3.18
CA ASP A 10 15.08 -20.27 -3.08
C ASP A 10 15.47 -20.94 -1.74
N LYS A 11 16.77 -21.20 -1.55
CA LYS A 11 17.29 -21.86 -0.33
C LYS A 11 17.14 -21.02 0.94
N THR A 12 16.88 -19.71 0.80
CA THR A 12 16.69 -18.77 1.91
C THR A 12 15.22 -18.58 2.28
N GLY A 13 14.30 -19.17 1.50
CA GLY A 13 12.86 -18.97 1.66
C GLY A 13 12.31 -17.79 0.85
N ALA A 14 13.11 -17.14 0.02
CA ALA A 14 12.65 -16.05 -0.83
C ALA A 14 11.89 -16.59 -2.05
N ILE A 15 10.80 -15.91 -2.40
CA ILE A 15 9.95 -16.29 -3.53
C ILE A 15 10.47 -15.60 -4.78
N LEU A 16 10.82 -16.40 -5.78
CA LEU A 16 11.29 -15.92 -7.06
C LEU A 16 10.08 -15.51 -7.92
N LEU A 17 9.85 -14.21 -8.01
CA LEU A 17 8.85 -13.64 -8.92
C LEU A 17 9.34 -13.75 -10.37
N LEU A 18 8.40 -13.87 -11.31
CA LEU A 18 8.71 -13.72 -12.73
C LEU A 18 9.27 -12.32 -12.99
N GLU A 19 10.21 -12.21 -13.92
CA GLU A 19 10.95 -10.97 -14.19
C GLU A 19 10.02 -9.76 -14.43
N ASP A 20 8.95 -9.95 -15.21
CA ASP A 20 7.96 -8.90 -15.49
C ASP A 20 7.20 -8.44 -14.23
N LEU A 21 6.88 -9.38 -13.33
CA LEU A 21 6.22 -9.08 -12.07
C LEU A 21 7.17 -8.35 -11.11
N GLN A 22 8.44 -8.77 -11.09
CA GLN A 22 9.48 -8.13 -10.30
C GLN A 22 9.68 -6.67 -10.74
N LYS A 23 9.70 -6.39 -12.05
CA LYS A 23 9.77 -5.02 -12.59
C LYS A 23 8.59 -4.16 -12.14
N LEU A 24 7.37 -4.72 -12.11
CA LEU A 24 6.18 -3.99 -11.66
C LEU A 24 6.22 -3.66 -10.17
N VAL A 25 6.66 -4.60 -9.33
CA VAL A 25 6.81 -4.40 -7.89
C VAL A 25 7.92 -3.39 -7.61
N HIS A 26 9.07 -3.53 -8.27
CA HIS A 26 10.21 -2.62 -8.07
C HIS A 26 9.91 -1.19 -8.53
N ALA A 27 9.12 -1.03 -9.59
CA ALA A 27 8.65 0.27 -10.05
C ALA A 27 7.52 0.87 -9.18
N GLY A 28 7.11 0.21 -8.10
CA GLY A 28 6.01 0.66 -7.23
C GLY A 28 4.64 0.64 -7.89
N LYS A 29 4.49 -0.02 -9.05
CA LYS A 29 3.21 -0.12 -9.78
C LYS A 29 2.31 -1.22 -9.23
N ARG A 30 2.86 -2.15 -8.46
CA ARG A 30 2.18 -3.25 -7.79
C ARG A 30 2.78 -3.47 -6.41
N GLU A 31 1.95 -3.91 -5.49
CA GLU A 31 2.36 -4.31 -4.15
C GLU A 31 2.08 -5.79 -3.93
N VAL A 32 2.94 -6.45 -3.16
CA VAL A 32 2.78 -7.85 -2.75
C VAL A 32 2.02 -7.88 -1.43
N HIS A 33 0.87 -8.55 -1.42
CA HIS A 33 0.01 -8.73 -0.25
C HIS A 33 -0.13 -10.23 0.05
N THR A 34 -0.28 -10.60 1.31
CA THR A 34 -0.59 -11.99 1.70
C THR A 34 -2.07 -12.08 2.05
N GLU A 35 -2.83 -12.91 1.33
CA GLU A 35 -4.26 -13.11 1.53
C GLU A 35 -4.60 -14.59 1.52
N ASN A 36 -5.29 -15.09 2.56
CA ASN A 36 -5.71 -16.50 2.67
C ASN A 36 -4.56 -17.50 2.43
N GLY A 37 -3.35 -17.16 2.90
CA GLY A 37 -2.15 -17.99 2.71
C GLY A 37 -1.55 -17.94 1.29
N GLN A 38 -2.02 -17.06 0.42
CA GLN A 38 -1.51 -16.85 -0.93
C GLN A 38 -0.92 -15.45 -1.09
N LEU A 39 0.07 -15.31 -1.98
CA LEU A 39 0.53 -13.98 -2.38
C LEU A 39 -0.35 -13.43 -3.50
N ALA A 40 -0.80 -12.19 -3.32
CA ALA A 40 -1.60 -11.44 -4.27
C ALA A 40 -0.89 -10.15 -4.66
N LEU A 41 -0.84 -9.86 -5.96
CA LEU A 41 -0.32 -8.60 -6.48
C LEU A 41 -1.46 -7.59 -6.66
N LYS A 42 -1.46 -6.54 -5.84
CA LYS A 42 -2.48 -5.49 -5.88
C LYS A 42 -1.95 -4.20 -6.43
N ASN A 43 -2.86 -3.32 -6.83
CA ASN A 43 -2.48 -1.94 -7.15
C ASN A 43 -2.05 -1.25 -5.86
N PRO A 44 -1.00 -0.41 -5.90
CA PRO A 44 -0.57 0.35 -4.75
C PRO A 44 -1.72 1.24 -4.29
N LYS A 45 -1.94 1.30 -2.97
CA LYS A 45 -2.94 2.17 -2.38
C LYS A 45 -2.19 3.36 -1.76
N PRO A 46 -2.49 4.60 -2.18
CA PRO A 46 -1.86 5.76 -1.55
C PRO A 46 -2.24 5.81 -0.06
N ASP A 47 -1.21 5.91 0.78
CA ASP A 47 -1.36 6.05 2.23
C ASP A 47 -1.61 7.53 2.58
N TYR A 48 -2.85 7.96 2.39
CA TYR A 48 -3.27 9.31 2.77
C TYR A 48 -3.56 9.35 4.27
N ALA A 49 -2.65 9.92 5.04
CA ALA A 49 -2.94 10.39 6.38
C ALA A 49 -3.60 11.78 6.30
N PHE A 50 -4.79 11.94 6.87
CA PHE A 50 -5.43 13.25 6.99
C PHE A 50 -4.63 14.14 7.95
N THR A 51 -3.87 15.10 7.40
CA THR A 51 -3.07 16.08 8.16
C THR A 51 -3.89 17.35 8.43
N GLY A 52 -5.14 17.21 8.87
CA GLY A 52 -6.00 18.36 9.15
C GLY A 52 -5.36 19.32 10.15
N CYS A 53 -4.78 20.41 9.66
CA CYS A 53 -4.39 21.54 10.49
C CYS A 53 -5.67 22.07 11.13
N GLN A 54 -5.83 21.89 12.44
CA GLN A 54 -6.89 22.53 13.20
C GLN A 54 -6.71 24.04 13.06
N ASN A 55 -7.58 24.68 12.27
CA ASN A 55 -7.63 26.12 12.22
C ASN A 55 -8.19 26.61 13.56
N LYS A 56 -7.30 26.98 14.49
CA LYS A 56 -7.66 27.62 15.76
C LYS A 56 -8.18 29.02 15.46
N ASN A 57 -9.43 29.12 15.03
CA ASN A 57 -10.15 30.38 15.11
C ASN A 57 -10.35 30.68 16.60
N ASN A 58 -9.45 31.48 17.16
CA ASN A 58 -9.65 32.16 18.43
C ASN A 58 -10.98 32.92 18.34
N SER A 59 -12.01 32.38 18.98
CA SER A 59 -13.25 33.10 19.29
C SER A 59 -12.96 34.12 20.41
N ALA A 60 -12.18 35.15 20.09
CA ALA A 60 -12.16 36.38 20.83
C ALA A 60 -13.30 37.27 20.28
N GLN A 61 -14.53 37.07 20.75
CA GLN A 61 -15.60 38.04 20.54
C GLN A 61 -16.67 37.92 21.64
N GLY A 62 -16.68 38.92 22.53
CA GLY A 62 -17.91 39.48 23.13
C GLY A 62 -18.37 38.94 24.48
N ARG A 63 -17.75 39.36 25.59
CA ARG A 63 -18.52 39.62 26.82
C ARG A 63 -19.16 41.01 26.69
N GLY A 64 -20.44 41.03 26.32
CA GLY A 64 -21.32 42.20 26.52
C GLY A 64 -21.87 42.18 27.95
N PHE A 65 -22.06 43.38 28.49
CA PHE A 65 -22.51 43.70 29.86
C PHE A 65 -23.80 42.98 30.29
#